data_AF-A0A5C4P8Q4-F1
#
_entry.id   AF-A0A5C4P8Q4-F1
#
_cell.length_a   1.000
_cell.length_b   1.000
_cell.length_c   1.000
_cell.angle_alpha   90.00
_cell.angle_beta   90.00
_cell.angle_gamma   90.00
#
_symmetry.space_group_name_H-M   'P 1'
#
loop_
_entity.id
_entity.type
_entity.pdbx_description
1 polymer ?
#
loop_
_entity_poly.entity_id
_entity_poly.type
_entity_poly.pdbx_seq_one_letter_code
_entity_poly.pdbx_strand_id
1 'polypeptide(L)' 'MEVSHRLPSGENITIQYNSVTGKAYDMKITTQQQLPPVLQPGRTIE' A
#
# COMPACT_ATOMS: atom_id res chain seq x y z
N MET A 1 -7.24 -14.67 -9.68
CA MET A 1 -7.98 -13.54 -9.08
C MET A 1 -7.06 -12.80 -8.14
N GLU A 2 -7.25 -11.50 -7.99
CA GLU A 2 -6.46 -10.67 -7.09
C GLU A 2 -7.41 -9.96 -6.12
N VAL A 3 -7.01 -9.91 -4.86
CA VAL A 3 -7.69 -9.11 -3.83
C VAL A 3 -6.66 -8.28 -3.10
N SER A 4 -6.99 -7.01 -2.84
CA SER A 4 -6.16 -6.10 -2.07
C SER A 4 -6.94 -5.59 -0.87
N HIS A 5 -6.28 -5.57 0.29
CA HIS A 5 -6.85 -5.09 1.54
C HIS A 5 -5.88 -4.17 2.27
N ARG A 6 -6.39 -3.05 2.78
CA ARG A 6 -5.60 -2.10 3.56
C ARG A 6 -5.68 -2.43 5.04
N LEU A 7 -4.53 -2.63 5.66
CA LEU A 7 -4.40 -2.91 7.09
C LEU A 7 -4.57 -1.62 7.92
N PRO A 8 -4.94 -1.75 9.22
CA PRO A 8 -4.97 -0.62 10.15
C PRO A 8 -3.63 0.12 10.28
N SER A 9 -2.51 -0.57 10.05
CA SER A 9 -1.15 0.01 10.00
C SER A 9 -0.90 0.90 8.78
N GLY A 10 -1.81 0.91 7.81
CA GLY A 10 -1.71 1.68 6.57
C GLY A 10 -1.06 0.93 5.40
N GLU A 11 -0.51 -0.26 5.66
CA GLU A 11 0.02 -1.19 4.66
C GLU A 11 -1.09 -1.80 3.80
N ASN A 12 -0.76 -2.24 2.58
CA ASN A 12 -1.67 -3.01 1.74
C ASN A 12 -1.17 -4.45 1.60
N ILE A 13 -2.05 -5.41 1.87
CA ILE A 13 -1.82 -6.81 1.51
C ILE A 13 -2.53 -7.08 0.19
N THR A 14 -1.80 -7.59 -0.78
CA THR A 14 -2.34 -8.12 -2.04
C THR A 14 -2.16 -9.63 -2.06
N ILE A 15 -3.24 -10.36 -2.35
CA ILE A 15 -3.24 -11.82 -2.45
C ILE A 15 -3.69 -12.19 -3.86
N GLN A 16 -2.91 -13.03 -4.53
CA GLN A 16 -3.33 -13.67 -5.76
C GLN A 16 -3.68 -15.13 -5.51
N TYR A 17 -4.86 -15.52 -5.97
CA TYR A 17 -5.40 -16.86 -5.74
C TYR A 17 -6.12 -17.40 -6.96
N ASN A 18 -6.17 -18.73 -7.05
CA ASN A 18 -6.97 -19.45 -8.02
C ASN A 18 -8.42 -19.49 -7.54
N SER A 19 -9.36 -18.97 -8.33
CA SER A 19 -10.77 -18.89 -7.96
C SER A 19 -11.51 -20.22 -7.99
N VAL A 20 -10.98 -21.21 -8.72
CA VAL A 20 -11.56 -22.55 -8.85
C VAL A 20 -11.18 -23.40 -7.65
N THR A 21 -9.92 -23.32 -7.19
CA THR A 21 -9.41 -24.14 -6.08
C THR A 21 -9.34 -23.42 -4.74
N GLY A 22 -9.48 -22.09 -4.73
CA GLY A 22 -9.32 -21.23 -3.54
C GLY A 22 -7.89 -21.11 -3.03
N LYS A 23 -6.90 -21.68 -3.72
CA LYS A 23 -5.50 -21.69 -3.27
C LYS A 23 -4.79 -20.38 -3.65
N ALA A 24 -4.18 -19.74 -2.66
CA ALA A 24 -3.25 -18.64 -2.88
C ALA A 24 -1.92 -19.19 -3.43
N TYR A 25 -1.32 -18.45 -4.36
CA TYR A 25 0.00 -18.76 -4.91
C TYR A 25 0.98 -17.61 -4.77
N ASP A 26 0.50 -16.38 -4.56
CA ASP A 26 1.35 -15.21 -4.28
C ASP A 26 0.69 -14.29 -3.26
N MET A 27 1.51 -13.69 -2.40
CA MET A 27 1.10 -12.69 -1.43
C MET A 27 2.18 -11.62 -1.30
N LYS A 28 1.78 -10.35 -1.34
CA LYS A 28 2.69 -9.20 -1.21
C LYS A 28 2.15 -8.20 -0.21
N ILE A 29 3.02 -7.73 0.70
CA ILE A 29 2.75 -6.60 1.58
C ILE A 29 3.46 -5.38 1.01
N THR A 30 2.71 -4.28 0.82
CA THR A 30 3.24 -3.03 0.30
C THR A 30 2.99 -1.93 1.33
N THR A 31 4.05 -1.41 1.93
CA THR A 31 4.02 -0.16 2.67
C THR A 31 3.94 0.98 1.66
N GLN A 32 2.97 1.89 1.81
CA GLN A 32 3.10 3.15 1.09
C GLN A 32 4.24 3.92 1.76
N GLN A 33 5.32 4.19 1.02
CA GLN A 33 6.29 5.18 1.47
C GLN A 33 5.51 6.49 1.63
N GLN A 34 5.40 6.96 2.87
CA GLN A 34 5.05 8.35 3.10
C GLN A 34 6.16 9.15 2.43
N LEU A 35 5.84 9.78 1.29
CA LEU A 35 6.72 10.78 0.70
C LEU A 35 7.09 11.72 1.83
N PRO A 36 8.40 12.03 2.03
CA PRO A 36 8.78 13.00 3.04
C PRO A 36 7.93 14.25 2.81
N PRO A 37 7.38 14.86 3.88
CA PRO A 37 6.55 16.03 3.74
C PRO A 37 7.28 17.01 2.84
N VAL A 38 6.67 17.36 1.71
CA VAL A 38 7.23 18.34 0.78
C VAL A 38 7.45 19.59 1.61
N LEU A 39 8.71 19.91 1.90
CA LEU A 39 9.06 21.14 2.61
C LEU A 39 8.53 22.28 1.73
N GLN A 40 7.44 22.90 2.15
CA GLN A 40 6.93 24.08 1.46
C GLN A 40 8.04 25.14 1.55
N PRO A 41 8.41 25.82 0.44
CA PRO A 41 9.33 26.94 0.50
C PRO A 41 8.82 27.93 1.53
N GLY A 42 9.63 28.21 2.54
CA GLY A 42 9.28 29.10 3.64
C GLY A 42 8.80 30.44 3.09
N ARG A 43 7.68 30.94 3.60
CA ARG A 43 7.21 32.28 3.25
C ARG A 43 8.29 33.27 3.67
N THR A 44 8.77 34.10 2.74
CA THR A 44 9.56 35.28 3.08
C THR A 44 8.69 36.18 3.94
N ILE A 45 9.10 36.42 5.18
CA ILE A 45 8.54 37.47 6.01
C ILE A 45 9.19 38.76 5.51
N GLU A 46 8.38 39.67 4.95
CA GLU A 46 8.76 41.05 4.65
C GLU A 46 8.89 41.88 5.94
#